data_AF-A0A1Y2AWK0-F1
#
_entry.id   AF-A0A1Y2AWK0-F1
#
_cell.length_a   1.000
_cell.length_b   1.000
_cell.length_c   1.000
_cell.angle_alpha   90.00
_cell.angle_beta   90.00
_cell.angle_gamma   90.00
#
_symmetry.space_group_name_H-M   'P 1'
#
loop_
_entity.id
_entity.type
_entity.pdbx_description
1 polymer ?
#
loop_
_entity_poly.entity_id
_entity_poly.type
_entity_poly.pdbx_seq_one_letter_code
_entity_poly.pdbx_strand_id
1 'polypeptide(L)'
;MEASTDAIHAPTVAGISGNAIDGAYSVALSGGYPDDIDLGIAFTYTGCGGRDLKGTKQNPKNLRTAPQTFNQSFDWPYNAALKRSAETRQPVRVIRGFKLDSPFAPATGYRYDGLYVVEKAWMAKGLTKGLLVCRYAFKRLTGQPDLITRDEDDET
;
A
#
# COMPACT_ATOMS: atom_id res chain seq x y z
N MET A 1 14.77 -2.90 -4.01
CA MET A 1 14.87 -4.32 -4.45
C MET A 1 15.14 -5.22 -3.25
N GLU A 2 15.91 -4.75 -2.26
CA GLU A 2 16.20 -5.45 -0.99
C GLU A 2 14.97 -6.06 -0.31
N ALA A 3 13.86 -5.31 -0.14
CA ALA A 3 12.64 -5.87 0.46
C ALA A 3 12.07 -7.12 -0.25
N SER A 4 12.33 -7.29 -1.55
CA SER A 4 11.99 -8.51 -2.30
C SER A 4 13.01 -9.61 -2.09
N THR A 5 14.30 -9.27 -2.10
CA THR A 5 15.40 -10.21 -1.82
C THR A 5 15.28 -10.81 -0.42
N ASP A 6 14.87 -10.00 0.55
CA ASP A 6 14.69 -10.40 1.96
C ASP A 6 13.31 -11.04 2.24
N ALA A 7 12.52 -11.30 1.19
CA ALA A 7 11.19 -11.91 1.25
C ALA A 7 10.13 -11.16 2.11
N ILE A 8 10.40 -9.91 2.51
CA ILE A 8 9.44 -9.06 3.23
C ILE A 8 8.29 -8.66 2.30
N HIS A 9 8.62 -8.21 1.09
CA HIS A 9 7.66 -7.81 0.05
C HIS A 9 8.16 -8.23 -1.33
N ALA A 10 7.65 -9.35 -1.84
CA ALA A 10 8.12 -9.97 -3.08
C ALA A 10 7.98 -9.10 -4.35
N PRO A 11 6.91 -8.31 -4.55
CA PRO A 11 6.83 -7.44 -5.71
C PRO A 11 7.86 -6.30 -5.67
N THR A 12 8.56 -6.05 -6.78
CA THR A 12 9.53 -4.95 -6.87
C THR A 12 8.90 -3.60 -7.26
N VAL A 13 7.62 -3.60 -7.66
CA VAL A 13 6.90 -2.42 -8.15
C VAL A 13 5.48 -2.32 -7.57
N ALA A 14 4.72 -3.42 -7.56
CA ALA A 14 3.35 -3.40 -7.05
C ALA A 14 3.36 -3.13 -5.54
N GLY A 15 2.40 -2.34 -5.05
CA GLY A 15 2.31 -2.04 -3.61
C GLY A 15 1.63 -3.15 -2.79
N ILE A 16 1.07 -4.18 -3.43
CA ILE A 16 0.34 -5.27 -2.76
C ILE A 16 0.95 -6.60 -3.21
N SER A 17 1.25 -7.46 -2.23
CA SER A 17 1.63 -8.86 -2.43
C SER A 17 0.53 -9.76 -1.89
N GLY A 18 0.04 -10.71 -2.68
CA GLY A 18 -1.02 -11.62 -2.27
C GLY A 18 -1.83 -12.18 -3.42
N ASN A 19 -2.87 -12.93 -3.07
CA ASN A 19 -3.84 -13.47 -4.02
C ASN A 19 -5.26 -13.43 -3.45
N ALA A 20 -6.26 -13.56 -4.32
CA ALA A 20 -7.68 -13.44 -3.95
C ALA A 20 -8.21 -14.59 -3.06
N ILE A 21 -7.51 -15.73 -3.02
CA ILE A 21 -7.92 -16.93 -2.28
C ILE A 21 -7.44 -16.82 -0.82
N ASP A 22 -6.15 -16.59 -0.63
CA ASP A 22 -5.50 -16.57 0.70
C ASP A 22 -5.58 -15.19 1.36
N GLY A 23 -5.55 -14.13 0.55
CA GLY A 23 -5.43 -12.74 1.01
C GLY A 23 -4.07 -12.12 0.71
N ALA A 24 -3.87 -10.91 1.25
CA ALA A 24 -2.62 -10.18 1.15
C ALA A 24 -1.58 -10.68 2.16
N TYR A 25 -0.34 -10.83 1.70
CA TYR A 25 0.82 -11.18 2.53
C TYR A 25 1.56 -9.93 3.02
N SER A 26 1.67 -8.91 2.16
CA SER A 26 2.33 -7.65 2.51
C SER A 26 1.89 -6.47 1.63
N VAL A 27 2.04 -5.25 2.17
CA VAL A 27 1.79 -3.99 1.46
C VAL A 27 2.94 -3.00 1.63
N ALA A 28 3.12 -2.12 0.64
CA ALA A 28 4.12 -1.07 0.64
C ALA A 28 3.48 0.32 0.58
N LEU A 29 3.62 1.10 1.65
CA LEU A 29 3.27 2.52 1.69
C LEU A 29 4.40 3.34 1.08
N SER A 30 4.22 3.81 -0.16
CA SER A 30 5.27 4.50 -0.93
C SER A 30 4.88 5.89 -1.45
N GLY A 31 3.76 6.46 -0.99
CA GLY A 31 3.26 7.77 -1.46
C GLY A 31 2.65 7.76 -2.87
N GLY A 32 2.22 6.59 -3.35
CA GLY A 32 1.72 6.43 -4.72
C GLY A 32 0.27 6.87 -4.93
N TYR A 33 -0.50 7.08 -3.85
CA TYR A 33 -1.90 7.48 -3.88
C TYR A 33 -2.12 8.64 -2.92
N PRO A 34 -2.68 9.78 -3.38
CA PRO A 34 -2.92 10.94 -2.51
C PRO A 34 -4.04 10.68 -1.49
N ASP A 35 -4.83 9.63 -1.70
CA ASP A 35 -5.92 9.19 -0.85
C ASP A 35 -5.44 8.45 0.42
N ASP A 36 -4.16 8.09 0.51
CA ASP A 36 -3.64 7.37 1.68
C ASP A 36 -3.49 8.32 2.88
N ILE A 37 -3.81 7.82 4.08
CA ILE A 37 -3.64 8.56 5.35
C ILE A 37 -2.90 7.63 6.30
N ASP A 38 -1.74 8.05 6.79
CA ASP A 38 -0.89 7.26 7.68
C ASP A 38 -0.79 7.89 9.07
N LEU A 39 -1.34 7.20 10.07
CA LEU A 39 -1.28 7.56 11.49
C LEU A 39 -0.38 6.58 12.27
N GLY A 40 0.52 5.88 11.57
CA GLY A 40 1.46 4.95 12.19
C GLY A 40 0.76 3.64 12.59
N ILE A 41 0.13 3.64 13.76
CA ILE A 41 -0.58 2.48 14.33
C ILE A 41 -1.85 2.10 13.54
N ALA A 42 -2.35 3.02 12.73
CA ALA A 42 -3.47 2.81 11.84
C ALA A 42 -3.25 3.63 10.57
N PHE A 43 -3.74 3.14 9.45
CA PHE A 43 -3.71 3.88 8.20
C PHE A 43 -4.86 3.47 7.29
N THR A 44 -5.19 4.34 6.35
CA THR A 44 -6.06 3.96 5.22
C THR A 44 -5.21 3.82 3.97
N TYR A 45 -5.39 2.69 3.29
CA TYR A 45 -4.66 2.31 2.09
C TYR A 45 -5.58 2.28 0.89
N THR A 46 -5.06 2.68 -0.26
CA THR A 46 -5.78 2.71 -1.53
C THR A 46 -5.36 1.54 -2.40
N GLY A 47 -6.35 0.85 -2.99
CA GLY A 47 -6.13 -0.28 -3.87
C GLY A 47 -5.35 0.08 -5.14
N CYS A 48 -4.99 -0.94 -5.90
CA CYS A 48 -4.29 -0.76 -7.17
C CYS A 48 -5.26 -0.61 -8.35
N GLY A 49 -4.71 -0.20 -9.49
CA GLY A 49 -5.45 -0.09 -10.75
C GLY A 49 -6.16 1.26 -10.89
N GLY A 50 -7.16 1.31 -11.77
CA GLY A 50 -7.84 2.57 -12.11
C GLY A 50 -7.00 3.52 -12.96
N ARG A 51 -5.86 3.06 -13.51
CA ARG A 51 -4.85 3.86 -14.21
C ARG A 51 -4.61 3.28 -15.58
N ASP A 52 -4.51 4.14 -16.59
CA ASP A 52 -4.01 3.73 -17.90
C ASP A 52 -2.47 3.80 -17.89
N LEU A 53 -1.85 2.63 -17.89
CA LEU A 53 -0.39 2.47 -17.83
C LEU A 53 0.22 2.19 -19.21
N LYS A 54 -0.59 2.19 -20.27
CA LYS A 54 -0.08 2.06 -21.64
C LYS A 54 0.82 3.25 -21.95
N GLY A 55 1.97 2.97 -22.57
CA GLY A 55 2.84 4.02 -23.09
C GLY A 55 2.08 4.93 -24.06
N THR A 56 2.35 6.23 -24.03
CA THR A 56 1.83 7.19 -25.01
C THR A 56 2.77 7.25 -26.22
N LYS A 57 2.33 7.86 -27.34
CA LYS A 57 3.23 8.11 -28.49
C LYS A 57 4.48 8.92 -28.07
N GLN A 58 4.35 9.81 -27.08
CA GLN A 58 5.43 10.64 -26.56
C GLN A 58 6.30 9.92 -25.52
N ASN A 59 5.77 8.92 -24.81
CA ASN A 59 6.52 8.09 -23.88
C ASN A 59 6.10 6.61 -24.01
N PRO A 60 6.70 5.87 -24.95
CA PRO A 60 6.21 4.54 -25.35
C PRO A 60 6.47 3.44 -24.32
N LYS A 61 7.23 3.71 -23.26
CA LYS A 61 7.43 2.74 -22.17
C LYS A 61 6.18 2.68 -21.31
N ASN A 62 5.74 1.47 -20.98
CA ASN A 62 4.68 1.27 -19.99
C ASN A 62 5.01 2.03 -18.72
N LEU A 63 4.09 2.89 -18.31
CA LEU A 63 4.25 3.70 -17.11
C LEU A 63 4.14 2.77 -15.89
N ARG A 64 5.01 2.95 -14.90
CA ARG A 64 4.86 2.26 -13.60
C ARG A 64 3.76 2.91 -12.75
N THR A 65 3.48 4.18 -13.00
CA THR A 65 2.46 4.99 -12.32
C THR A 65 1.85 5.98 -13.29
N ALA A 66 0.56 6.26 -13.16
CA ALA A 66 -0.14 7.31 -13.88
C ALA A 66 -1.28 7.86 -12.99
N PRO A 67 -1.83 9.03 -13.27
CA PRO A 67 -3.06 9.50 -12.62
C PRO A 67 -4.20 8.50 -12.82
N GLN A 68 -5.16 8.50 -11.90
CA GLN A 68 -6.35 7.66 -12.03
C GLN A 68 -7.24 8.17 -13.19
N THR A 69 -7.70 7.25 -14.04
CA THR A 69 -8.51 7.52 -15.23
C THR A 69 -9.84 6.75 -15.24
N PHE A 70 -9.99 5.70 -14.43
CA PHE A 70 -11.25 4.97 -14.26
C PHE A 70 -11.40 4.42 -12.83
N ASN A 71 -12.60 3.91 -12.53
CA ASN A 71 -12.91 3.33 -11.22
C ASN A 71 -12.06 2.07 -10.97
N GLN A 72 -11.55 1.92 -9.74
CA GLN A 72 -11.02 0.64 -9.29
C GLN A 72 -12.16 -0.35 -9.06
N SER A 73 -11.81 -1.64 -9.00
CA SER A 73 -12.76 -2.71 -8.64
C SER A 73 -12.10 -3.70 -7.68
N PHE A 74 -12.91 -4.32 -6.83
CA PHE A 74 -12.50 -5.48 -6.03
C PHE A 74 -12.34 -6.75 -6.87
N ASP A 75 -12.76 -6.77 -8.12
CA ASP A 75 -12.52 -7.89 -9.04
C ASP A 75 -11.04 -7.98 -9.48
N TRP A 76 -10.27 -6.90 -9.27
CA TRP A 76 -8.83 -6.92 -9.52
C TRP A 76 -8.13 -7.82 -8.48
N PRO A 77 -7.26 -8.77 -8.90
CA PRO A 77 -6.72 -9.80 -8.01
C PRO A 77 -6.09 -9.27 -6.71
N TYR A 78 -5.33 -8.18 -6.77
CA TYR A 78 -4.67 -7.61 -5.58
C TYR A 78 -5.64 -6.83 -4.68
N ASN A 79 -6.68 -6.22 -5.26
CA ASN A 79 -7.73 -5.57 -4.48
C ASN A 79 -8.62 -6.63 -3.80
N ALA A 80 -8.89 -7.74 -4.50
CA ALA A 80 -9.55 -8.91 -3.95
C ALA A 80 -8.72 -9.52 -2.79
N ALA A 81 -7.40 -9.59 -2.93
CA ALA A 81 -6.51 -10.10 -1.87
C ALA A 81 -6.66 -9.29 -0.57
N LEU A 82 -6.64 -7.96 -0.64
CA LEU A 82 -6.85 -7.12 0.54
C LEU A 82 -8.28 -7.18 1.08
N LYS A 83 -9.29 -7.32 0.20
CA LYS A 83 -10.67 -7.56 0.63
C LYS A 83 -10.78 -8.87 1.41
N ARG A 84 -10.11 -9.93 0.94
CA ARG A 84 -10.02 -11.21 1.61
C ARG A 84 -9.30 -11.10 2.96
N SER A 85 -8.24 -10.30 3.06
CA SER A 85 -7.60 -10.00 4.35
C SER A 85 -8.53 -9.28 5.33
N ALA A 86 -9.46 -8.45 4.85
CA ALA A 86 -10.46 -7.80 5.71
C ALA A 86 -11.46 -8.81 6.32
N GLU A 87 -11.78 -9.86 5.58
CA GLU A 87 -12.67 -10.96 6.00
C GLU A 87 -11.97 -11.93 6.96
N THR A 88 -10.71 -12.28 6.65
CA THR A 88 -9.96 -13.33 7.38
C THR A 88 -9.17 -12.80 8.57
N ARG A 89 -8.89 -11.49 8.61
CA ARG A 89 -8.04 -10.83 9.61
C ARG A 89 -6.63 -11.42 9.74
N GLN A 90 -6.13 -12.08 8.69
CA GLN A 90 -4.77 -12.58 8.66
C GLN A 90 -3.77 -11.40 8.73
N PRO A 91 -2.65 -11.56 9.47
CA PRO A 91 -1.63 -10.54 9.56
C PRO A 91 -1.00 -10.22 8.19
N VAL A 92 -0.83 -8.93 7.91
CA VAL A 92 -0.21 -8.39 6.70
C VAL A 92 1.05 -7.63 7.10
N ARG A 93 2.19 -7.96 6.48
CA ARG A 93 3.44 -7.20 6.69
C ARG A 93 3.32 -5.83 6.04
N VAL A 94 3.71 -4.78 6.77
CA VAL A 94 3.72 -3.41 6.25
C VAL A 94 5.14 -2.92 6.11
N ILE A 95 5.46 -2.39 4.94
CA ILE A 95 6.70 -1.65 4.71
C ILE A 95 6.38 -0.20 4.34
N ARG A 96 7.17 0.75 4.87
CA ARG A 96 7.11 2.17 4.50
C ARG A 96 8.34 2.55 3.70
N GLY A 97 8.14 3.28 2.61
CA GLY A 97 9.21 3.79 1.76
C GLY A 97 9.45 5.28 1.99
N PHE A 98 10.69 5.72 1.82
CA PHE A 98 11.12 7.11 2.11
C PHE A 98 10.37 8.21 1.35
N LYS A 99 9.74 7.89 0.22
CA LYS A 99 8.94 8.84 -0.58
C LYS A 99 7.52 9.04 -0.05
N LEU A 100 7.12 8.29 0.96
CA LEU A 100 5.83 8.48 1.62
C LEU A 100 5.86 9.80 2.39
N ASP A 101 4.86 10.64 2.15
CA ASP A 101 4.64 11.87 2.92
C ASP A 101 3.94 11.53 4.23
N SER A 102 4.74 11.06 5.20
CA SER A 102 4.31 10.62 6.51
C SER A 102 5.46 10.77 7.51
N PRO A 103 5.20 11.20 8.75
CA PRO A 103 6.22 11.24 9.80
C PRO A 103 6.73 9.83 10.16
N PHE A 104 6.02 8.77 9.77
CA PHE A 104 6.44 7.38 10.01
C PHE A 104 7.25 6.80 8.86
N ALA A 105 7.47 7.54 7.77
CA ALA A 105 8.31 7.01 6.69
C ALA A 105 9.80 7.20 7.00
N PRO A 106 10.63 6.20 6.68
CA PRO A 106 12.06 6.27 6.96
C PRO A 106 12.72 7.39 6.15
N ALA A 107 13.84 7.92 6.63
CA ALA A 107 14.64 8.92 5.90
C ALA A 107 15.15 8.39 4.54
N THR A 108 15.47 7.10 4.47
CA THR A 108 15.96 6.44 3.24
C THR A 108 15.36 5.05 3.05
N GLY A 109 15.39 4.56 1.80
CA GLY A 109 15.04 3.17 1.47
C GLY A 109 13.60 2.76 1.84
N TYR A 110 13.48 1.50 2.27
CA TYR A 110 12.24 0.89 2.74
C TYR A 110 12.48 0.26 4.11
N ARG A 111 11.56 0.47 5.05
CA ARG A 111 11.61 -0.12 6.40
C ARG A 111 10.40 -1.02 6.63
N TYR A 112 10.63 -2.14 7.29
CA TYR A 112 9.58 -3.02 7.79
C TYR A 112 9.06 -2.53 9.14
N ASP A 113 7.76 -2.24 9.22
CA ASP A 113 7.13 -1.62 10.39
C ASP A 113 6.17 -2.54 11.14
N GLY A 114 6.26 -3.84 10.84
CA GLY A 114 5.57 -4.89 11.57
C GLY A 114 4.32 -5.41 10.87
N LEU A 115 3.52 -6.11 11.67
CA LEU A 115 2.30 -6.77 11.28
C LEU A 115 1.07 -5.92 11.61
N TYR A 116 0.16 -5.87 10.65
CA TYR A 116 -1.12 -5.19 10.74
C TYR A 116 -2.24 -6.13 10.32
N VAL A 117 -3.48 -5.82 10.70
CA VAL A 117 -4.67 -6.47 10.16
C VAL A 117 -5.46 -5.49 9.33
N VAL A 118 -6.16 -5.99 8.31
CA VAL A 118 -7.15 -5.21 7.57
C VAL A 118 -8.46 -5.28 8.33
N GLU A 119 -8.93 -4.16 8.87
CA GLU A 119 -10.17 -4.12 9.64
C GLU A 119 -11.41 -4.00 8.76
N LYS A 120 -11.28 -3.31 7.63
CA LYS A 120 -12.38 -3.01 6.72
C LYS A 120 -11.89 -2.82 5.30
N ALA A 121 -12.70 -3.25 4.33
CA ALA A 121 -12.56 -2.92 2.91
C ALA A 121 -13.86 -2.28 2.40
N TRP A 122 -13.78 -1.19 1.62
CA TRP A 122 -14.95 -0.53 1.04
C TRP A 122 -14.60 0.24 -0.24
N MET A 123 -15.60 0.57 -1.05
CA MET A 123 -15.44 1.52 -2.16
C MET A 123 -15.71 2.94 -1.67
N ALA A 124 -14.89 3.90 -2.09
CA ALA A 124 -15.08 5.32 -1.80
C ALA A 124 -14.78 6.18 -3.03
N LYS A 125 -15.30 7.41 -3.06
CA LYS A 125 -14.84 8.41 -4.04
C LYS A 125 -13.42 8.83 -3.67
N GLY A 126 -12.49 8.67 -4.59
CA GLY A 126 -11.12 9.14 -4.47
C GLY A 126 -10.98 10.62 -4.81
N LEU A 127 -9.84 11.21 -4.44
CA LEU A 127 -9.51 12.61 -4.65
C LEU A 127 -9.32 12.94 -6.14
N THR A 128 -8.89 11.97 -6.94
CA THR A 128 -8.68 12.17 -8.39
C THR A 128 -10.02 12.11 -9.14
N LYS A 129 -10.56 13.28 -9.49
CA LYS A 129 -11.80 13.43 -10.29
C LYS A 129 -13.04 12.72 -9.70
N GLY A 130 -13.03 12.38 -8.41
CA GLY A 130 -14.13 11.67 -7.76
C GLY A 130 -14.31 10.21 -8.20
N LEU A 131 -13.33 9.64 -8.90
CA LEU A 131 -13.36 8.24 -9.36
C LEU A 131 -13.35 7.29 -8.16
N LEU A 132 -14.06 6.18 -8.27
CA LEU A 132 -14.14 5.21 -7.18
C LEU A 132 -12.80 4.50 -6.99
N VAL A 133 -12.39 4.35 -5.73
CA VAL A 133 -11.19 3.62 -5.29
C VAL A 133 -11.57 2.56 -4.26
N CYS A 134 -10.83 1.45 -4.26
CA CYS A 134 -10.89 0.47 -3.19
C CYS A 134 -10.11 1.04 -1.99
N ARG A 135 -10.71 1.11 -0.81
CA ARG A 135 -10.04 1.55 0.42
C ARG A 135 -10.03 0.47 1.48
N TYR A 136 -8.96 0.47 2.27
CA TYR A 136 -8.70 -0.52 3.31
C TYR A 136 -8.24 0.17 4.58
N ALA A 137 -8.87 -0.13 5.71
CA ALA A 137 -8.44 0.35 7.01
C ALA A 137 -7.51 -0.69 7.63
N PHE A 138 -6.28 -0.28 7.94
CA PHE A 138 -5.29 -1.12 8.59
C PHE A 138 -5.12 -0.72 10.05
N LYS A 139 -4.91 -1.72 10.91
CA LYS A 139 -4.60 -1.54 12.33
C LYS A 139 -3.42 -2.40 12.73
N ARG A 140 -2.42 -1.81 13.39
CA ARG A 140 -1.22 -2.51 13.85
C ARG A 140 -1.57 -3.51 14.94
N LEU A 141 -0.97 -4.69 14.88
CA LEU A 141 -1.06 -5.66 15.98
C LEU A 141 -0.29 -5.16 17.21
N THR A 142 -0.82 -5.44 18.39
CA THR A 142 -0.19 -5.12 19.68
C THR A 142 1.01 -6.02 19.98
N GLY A 143 1.85 -5.64 20.95
CA GLY A 143 2.99 -6.45 21.39
C GLY A 143 4.23 -6.38 20.49
N GLN A 144 4.25 -5.45 19.53
CA GLN A 144 5.42 -5.15 18.70
C GLN A 144 6.09 -3.88 19.22
N PRO A 145 7.41 -3.68 19.00
CA PRO A 145 8.10 -2.43 19.35
C PRO A 145 7.42 -1.19 18.77
N ASP A 146 7.65 -0.03 19.38
CA ASP A 146 7.10 1.23 18.91
C ASP A 146 7.56 1.56 17.48
N LEU A 147 6.74 2.33 16.77
CA LEU A 147 7.09 2.81 15.44
C LEU A 147 8.07 3.96 15.55
N ILE A 148 9.12 3.92 14.75
CA ILE A 148 10.11 4.99 14.66
C ILE A 148 9.56 6.08 13.74
N THR A 149 9.70 7.33 14.17
CA THR A 149 9.39 8.50 13.36
C THR A 149 10.64 9.01 12.65
N ARG A 150 10.45 9.75 11.54
CA ARG A 150 11.54 10.24 10.71
C ARG A 150 12.56 11.07 11.49
N ASP A 151 12.10 11.86 12.45
CA ASP A 151 12.96 12.70 13.29
C ASP A 151 13.88 11.84 14.19
N GLU A 152 13.41 10.66 14.61
CA GLU A 152 14.20 9.70 15.43
C GLU A 152 15.15 8.86 14.57
N ASP A 153 14.82 8.61 13.29
CA ASP A 153 15.71 7.88 12.36
C ASP A 153 17.00 8.67 12.06
N ASP A 154 16.92 10.00 11.98
CA ASP A 154 18.06 10.87 11.65
C ASP A 154 19.12 10.93 12.76
N GLU A 155 18.80 10.44 13.97
CA GLU A 155 19.71 10.38 15.12
C GLU A 155 20.47 9.03 15.25
N THR A 156 20.19 8.06 14.37
CA THR A 156 20.81 6.70 14.39
C THR A 156 21.78 6.46 13.24
#